data_AF-A0A9D3WMK1-F1
#
_entry.id   AF-A0A9D3WMK1-F1
#
_cell.length_a   1.000
_cell.length_b   1.000
_cell.length_c   1.000
_cell.angle_alpha   90.00
_cell.angle_beta   90.00
_cell.angle_gamma   90.00
#
_symmetry.space_group_name_H-M   'P 1'
#
loop_
_entity.id
_entity.type
_entity.pdbx_description
1 polymer ?
#
loop_
_entity_poly.entity_id
_entity_poly.type
_entity_poly.pdbx_seq_one_letter_code
_entity_poly.pdbx_strand_id
1 'polypeptide(L)'
;MSRMGFDQKWIDAIMKCISTVSYSVVVNGNIGEIFYPTRGLRQGDPLSPFLFLICGEGLSSLMRSATRDGLLKGVKFIDERPIKY
;
A
#
# COMPACT_ATOMS: atom_id res chain seq x y z
N MET A 1 -3.68 -9.83 4.46
CA MET A 1 -3.64 -9.77 5.94
C MET A 1 -3.88 -11.14 6.58
N SER A 2 -4.87 -11.93 6.15
CA SER A 2 -5.09 -13.30 6.68
C SER A 2 -3.84 -14.20 6.61
N ARG A 3 -3.13 -14.23 5.46
CA ARG A 3 -1.86 -14.97 5.29
C ARG A 3 -0.71 -14.49 6.18
N MET A 4 -0.83 -13.30 6.77
CA MET A 4 0.15 -12.76 7.73
C MET A 4 -0.23 -13.07 9.19
N GLY A 5 -1.31 -13.81 9.42
CA GLY A 5 -1.74 -14.25 10.75
C GLY A 5 -2.63 -13.28 11.52
N PHE A 6 -3.14 -12.22 10.88
CA PHE A 6 -4.07 -11.30 11.52
C PHE A 6 -5.45 -11.94 11.74
N ASP A 7 -6.08 -11.63 12.87
CA ASP A 7 -7.44 -12.09 13.22
C ASP A 7 -8.48 -11.56 12.22
N GLN A 8 -9.48 -12.38 11.89
CA GLN A 8 -10.48 -12.04 10.89
C GLN A 8 -11.30 -10.80 11.28
N LYS A 9 -11.67 -10.64 12.56
CA LYS A 9 -12.45 -9.47 13.01
C LYS A 9 -11.65 -8.18 12.85
N TRP A 10 -10.34 -8.24 13.11
CA TRP A 10 -9.46 -7.11 12.89
C TRP A 10 -9.32 -6.76 11.41
N ILE A 11 -9.20 -7.78 10.55
CA ILE A 11 -9.20 -7.59 9.09
C ILE A 11 -10.51 -6.93 8.65
N ASP A 12 -11.64 -7.45 9.11
CA ASP A 12 -12.97 -6.92 8.76
C ASP A 12 -13.14 -5.46 9.22
N ALA A 13 -12.62 -5.12 10.40
CA ALA A 13 -12.63 -3.75 10.90
C ALA A 13 -11.84 -2.81 9.98
N ILE A 14 -10.64 -3.20 9.55
CA ILE A 14 -9.85 -2.43 8.59
C ILE A 14 -10.58 -2.32 7.25
N MET A 15 -11.09 -3.44 6.72
CA MET A 15 -11.80 -3.46 5.44
C MET A 15 -13.02 -2.54 5.47
N LYS A 16 -13.74 -2.47 6.59
CA LYS A 16 -14.86 -1.54 6.78
C LYS A 16 -14.40 -0.08 6.72
N CYS A 17 -13.30 0.27 7.37
CA CYS A 17 -12.75 1.63 7.35
C CYS A 17 -12.37 2.08 5.92
N ILE A 18 -11.79 1.19 5.11
CA ILE A 18 -11.26 1.57 3.79
C ILE A 18 -12.27 1.43 2.64
N SER A 19 -13.29 0.59 2.78
CA SER A 19 -14.29 0.33 1.71
C SER A 19 -15.52 1.23 1.75
N THR A 20 -15.77 1.92 2.87
CA THR A 20 -16.99 2.71 3.08
C THR A 20 -16.82 4.19 2.76
N VAL A 21 -15.61 4.63 2.39
CA VAL A 21 -15.32 6.03 2.11
C VAL A 21 -15.91 6.45 0.76
N SER A 22 -16.39 7.68 0.67
CA SER A 22 -16.80 8.33 -0.56
C SER A 22 -16.22 9.75 -0.62
N TYR A 23 -16.12 10.29 -1.83
CA TYR A 23 -15.50 11.59 -2.09
C TYR A 23 -16.39 12.46 -2.95
N SER A 24 -16.26 13.77 -2.78
CA SER A 24 -16.74 14.78 -3.71
C SER A 24 -15.64 15.84 -3.86
N VAL A 25 -15.48 16.41 -5.05
CA VAL A 25 -14.48 17.45 -5.31
C VAL A 25 -15.17 18.80 -5.34
N VAL A 26 -14.64 19.78 -4.60
CA VAL A 26 -15.09 21.16 -4.70
C VAL A 26 -14.30 21.87 -5.79
N VAL A 27 -15.01 22.42 -6.79
CA VAL A 27 -14.41 23.19 -7.89
C VAL A 27 -15.08 24.56 -7.94
N ASN A 28 -14.29 25.62 -7.78
CA ASN A 28 -14.77 27.01 -7.75
C ASN A 28 -15.92 27.23 -6.74
N GLY A 29 -15.86 26.58 -5.58
CA GLY A 29 -16.87 26.68 -4.53
C GLY A 29 -18.10 25.79 -4.72
N ASN A 30 -18.24 25.10 -5.86
CA ASN A 30 -19.32 24.16 -6.10
C ASN A 30 -18.89 22.74 -5.76
N ILE A 31 -19.73 22.03 -5.01
CA ILE A 31 -19.52 20.61 -4.66
C ILE A 31 -19.91 19.76 -5.88
N GLY A 32 -18.97 18.98 -6.40
CA GLY A 32 -19.22 18.02 -7.48
C GLY A 32 -19.91 16.75 -6.99
N GLU A 33 -20.15 15.83 -7.92
CA GLU A 33 -20.80 14.55 -7.63
C GLU A 33 -20.00 13.67 -6.66
N ILE A 34 -20.72 12.81 -5.95
CA ILE A 34 -20.12 11.81 -5.07
C ILE A 34 -19.61 10.65 -5.92
N PHE A 35 -18.35 10.27 -5.71
CA PHE A 35 -17.75 9.08 -6.29
C PHE A 35 -17.12 8.20 -5.20
N TYR A 36 -17.04 6.91 -5.49
CA TYR A 36 -16.47 5.92 -4.58
C TYR A 36 -15.08 5.53 -5.08
N PRO A 37 -14.02 5.69 -4.27
CA PRO A 37 -12.69 5.31 -4.68
C PRO A 37 -12.56 3.79 -4.78
N THR A 38 -11.90 3.33 -5.83
CA THR A 38 -11.49 1.93 -5.98
C THR A 38 -10.06 1.69 -5.49
N ARG A 39 -9.32 2.76 -5.22
CA ARG A 39 -7.90 2.76 -4.83
C ARG A 39 -7.58 4.02 -4.04
N GLY A 40 -6.49 3.93 -3.26
CA GLY A 40 -6.04 5.01 -2.41
C GLY A 40 -6.85 5.11 -1.12
N LEU A 41 -6.25 5.77 -0.12
CA LEU A 41 -6.89 6.13 1.13
C LEU A 41 -7.10 7.62 1.18
N ARG A 42 -7.97 8.07 2.08
CA ARG A 42 -8.18 9.51 2.30
C ARG A 42 -6.86 10.13 2.74
N GLN A 43 -6.44 11.20 2.08
CA GLN A 43 -5.24 11.93 2.49
C GLN A 43 -5.42 12.44 3.93
N GLY A 44 -4.39 12.26 4.75
CA GLY A 44 -4.46 12.57 6.18
C GLY A 44 -5.29 11.58 7.00
N ASP A 45 -5.66 10.43 6.44
CA ASP A 45 -6.24 9.34 7.22
C ASP A 45 -5.16 8.76 8.16
N PRO A 46 -5.39 8.77 9.49
CA PRO A 46 -4.43 8.28 10.47
C PRO A 46 -4.10 6.79 10.30
N LEU A 47 -4.92 6.01 9.60
CA LEU A 47 -4.69 4.59 9.35
C LEU A 47 -3.71 4.34 8.18
N SER A 48 -3.55 5.31 7.28
CA SER A 48 -2.74 5.15 6.06
C SER A 48 -1.28 4.74 6.31
N PRO A 49 -0.54 5.33 7.28
CA PRO A 49 0.84 4.94 7.55
C PRO A 49 0.96 3.48 8.01
N PHE A 50 0.01 3.02 8.83
CA PHE A 50 0.02 1.63 9.33
C PHE A 50 -0.28 0.63 8.21
N LEU A 51 -1.26 0.94 7.36
CA LEU A 51 -1.58 0.10 6.20
C LEU A 51 -0.42 0.01 5.22
N PHE A 52 0.32 1.10 5.02
CA PHE A 52 1.52 1.09 4.21
C PHE A 52 2.58 0.12 4.76
N LEU A 53 2.83 0.13 6.07
CA LEU A 53 3.78 -0.80 6.71
C LEU A 53 3.33 -2.26 6.57
N ILE A 54 2.05 -2.53 6.80
CA ILE A 54 1.48 -3.88 6.68
C ILE A 54 1.64 -4.42 5.25
N CYS A 55 1.34 -3.59 4.24
CA CYS A 55 1.55 -3.93 2.84
C CYS A 55 3.04 -4.13 2.52
N GLY A 56 3.90 -3.27 3.05
CA GLY A 56 5.36 -3.36 2.89
C GLY A 56 5.96 -4.64 3.46
N GLU A 57 5.53 -5.06 4.66
CA GLU A 57 5.98 -6.33 5.24
C GLU A 57 5.44 -7.53 4.44
N GLY A 58 4.17 -7.48 4.02
CA GLY A 58 3.60 -8.51 3.15
C GLY A 58 4.38 -8.67 1.84
N LEU A 59 4.71 -7.55 1.19
CA LEU A 59 5.53 -7.54 -0.03
C LEU A 59 6.95 -8.05 0.24
N SER A 60 7.59 -7.62 1.34
CA SER A 60 8.92 -8.06 1.74
C SER A 60 8.97 -9.57 1.97
N SER A 61 7.94 -10.12 2.62
CA SER A 61 7.78 -11.56 2.83
C SER A 61 7.65 -12.32 1.51
N LEU A 62 6.82 -11.82 0.58
CA LEU A 62 6.68 -12.40 -0.76
C LEU A 62 8.00 -12.37 -1.55
N MET A 63 8.74 -11.25 -1.50
CA MET A 63 10.06 -11.15 -2.14
C MET A 63 11.06 -12.15 -1.57
N ARG A 64 11.10 -12.33 -0.23
CA ARG A 64 11.95 -13.34 0.42
C ARG A 64 11.58 -14.75 -0.03
N SER A 65 10.29 -15.07 -0.13
CA SER A 65 9.83 -16.38 -0.64
C SER A 65 10.25 -16.59 -2.09
N ALA A 66 9.94 -15.64 -2.97
CA ALA A 66 10.24 -15.75 -4.39
C ALA A 66 11.76 -15.81 -4.66
N THR A 67 12.59 -15.18 -3.82
CA THR A 67 14.05 -15.32 -3.89
C THR A 67 14.50 -16.74 -3.49
N ARG A 68 13.95 -17.30 -2.40
CA ARG A 68 14.24 -18.68 -1.96
C ARG A 68 13.80 -19.70 -3.00
N ASP A 69 12.67 -19.46 -3.66
CA ASP A 69 12.09 -20.34 -4.66
C ASP A 69 12.75 -20.14 -6.05
N GLY A 70 13.76 -19.27 -6.16
CA GLY A 70 14.53 -19.01 -7.39
C GLY A 70 13.77 -18.21 -8.46
N LEU A 71 12.57 -17.71 -8.15
CA LEU A 71 11.73 -16.92 -9.05
C LEU A 71 12.21 -15.47 -9.21
N LEU A 72 12.98 -14.97 -8.23
CA LEU A 72 13.61 -13.65 -8.28
C LEU A 72 15.12 -13.79 -8.18
N LYS A 73 15.83 -13.19 -9.13
CA LYS A 73 17.30 -13.07 -9.12
C LYS A 73 17.66 -11.60 -8.96
N GLY A 74 18.49 -11.29 -7.97
CA GLY A 74 18.97 -9.93 -7.75
C GLY A 74 19.80 -9.43 -8.94
N VAL A 75 19.71 -8.13 -9.22
CA VAL A 75 20.59 -7.46 -10.17
C VAL A 75 21.83 -7.00 -9.42
N LYS A 76 23.01 -7.40 -9.90
CA LYS A 76 24.30 -6.92 -9.38
C LYS A 76 24.73 -5.74 -10.23
N PHE A 77 24.77 -4.55 -9.64
CA PHE A 77 25.43 -3.42 -10.28
C PHE A 77 26.93 -3.58 -10.13
N ILE A 78 27.67 -3.41 -11.22
CA ILE A 78 29.13 -3.29 -11.20
C ILE A 78 29.39 -1.83 -10.82
N ASP A 79 30.12 -1.61 -9.72
CA ASP A 79 30.41 -0.26 -9.23
C ASP A 79 31.48 0.39 -10.13
N GLU A 80 31.04 1.00 -11.22
CA GLU A 80 31.87 1.90 -12.03
C GLU A 80 31.69 3.33 -11.49
N ARG A 81 32.45 3.68 -10.44
CA ARG A 81 32.74 5.09 -10.16
C ARG A 81 34.11 5.44 -10.75
N PRO A 82 34.34 6.64 -11.31
CA PRO A 82 33.84 7.91 -10.73
C PRO A 82 33.38 8.99 -11.74
N ILE A 83 32.45 9.85 -11.31
CA ILE A 83 32.45 11.25 -11.77
C ILE A 83 32.39 12.12 -10.51
N LYS A 84 33.56 12.61 -10.12
CA LYS A 84 33.68 13.77 -9.23
C LYS A 84 33.37 15.00 -10.08
N TYR A 85 32.43 15.82 -9.62
CA TYR A 85 32.34 17.23 -10.02
C TYR A 85 33.32 18.04 -9.17
#